data_AF-A0AA38FHH3-F1
#
_entry.id   AF-A0AA38FHH3-F1
#
_cell.length_a   1.000
_cell.length_b   1.000
_cell.length_c   1.000
_cell.angle_alpha   90.00
_cell.angle_beta   90.00
_cell.angle_gamma   90.00
#
_symmetry.space_group_name_H-M   'P 1'
#
loop_
_entity.id
_entity.type
_entity.pdbx_description
1 polymer ?
#
loop_
_entity_poly.entity_id
_entity_poly.type
_entity_poly.pdbx_seq_one_letter_code
_entity_poly.pdbx_strand_id
1 'polypeptide(L)'
;MGENGENANGKSANGNGVHESGKGKGNGTVTVMAARSFGEGRRRSCWYEEEVDDDLRWCFALNSILHTGVSEYQDIALLDTKPFGKVLIIDGKMQSAEMDEFIYHESLVHPALLHHPNPKSAFIMGGGEGSTAREILRHISVNKVVMCDIDEEVVDFCKRHLVANAEAFSSTRLDLVINDARAELESRRECFDVIIGDLADPIEGGPCYQLYTKSFYERVVKPKLCQGGIFVTQAGPAGVLSHTQVFSCIYNTLRHVFKYVVPYSAHIPSFADTWGWVMASDQPFTLSCDEINSKIKQRIEGELLYLDGQTFIAASILNKSVRKA
;
A
#
# COMPACT_ATOMS: atom_id res chain seq x y z
N MET A 1 -43.04 -17.47 -68.31
CA MET A 1 -43.19 -16.03 -68.05
C MET A 1 -43.00 -15.88 -66.55
N GLY A 2 -41.77 -15.88 -66.05
CA GLY A 2 -40.85 -14.73 -66.00
C GLY A 2 -41.24 -13.85 -64.81
N GLU A 3 -40.39 -13.38 -63.91
CA GLU A 3 -39.01 -13.61 -63.47
C GLU A 3 -38.82 -12.64 -62.27
N ASN A 4 -37.82 -12.87 -61.41
CA ASN A 4 -37.20 -11.91 -60.46
C ASN A 4 -37.95 -11.63 -59.13
N GLY A 5 -37.33 -11.70 -57.94
CA GLY A 5 -35.93 -11.93 -57.60
C GLY A 5 -35.74 -11.93 -56.08
N GLU A 6 -34.70 -12.62 -55.64
CA GLU A 6 -34.26 -12.86 -54.27
C GLU A 6 -33.92 -11.57 -53.49
N ASN A 7 -34.06 -11.61 -52.16
CA ASN A 7 -32.91 -11.30 -51.30
C ASN A 7 -33.07 -11.83 -49.87
N ALA A 8 -32.05 -12.55 -49.42
CA ALA A 8 -31.81 -13.02 -48.07
C ALA A 8 -30.77 -12.12 -47.38
N ASN A 9 -30.94 -11.93 -46.06
CA ASN A 9 -29.92 -11.64 -45.02
C ASN A 9 -30.69 -11.14 -43.78
N GLY A 10 -30.54 -11.62 -42.54
CA GLY A 10 -29.37 -12.20 -41.89
C GLY A 10 -28.78 -11.19 -40.90
N LYS A 11 -28.63 -11.60 -39.62
CA LYS A 11 -27.95 -10.93 -38.48
C LYS A 11 -28.77 -9.86 -37.75
N SER A 12 -28.65 -9.64 -36.45
CA SER A 12 -27.97 -10.31 -35.32
C SER A 12 -28.45 -9.52 -34.11
N ALA A 13 -28.90 -10.19 -33.05
CA ALA A 13 -29.18 -9.55 -31.77
C ALA A 13 -27.87 -9.00 -31.19
N ASN A 14 -27.78 -7.69 -30.98
CA ASN A 14 -26.75 -7.07 -30.14
C ASN A 14 -27.47 -6.32 -29.03
N GLY A 15 -27.71 -7.01 -27.91
CA GLY A 15 -28.02 -6.37 -26.64
C GLY A 15 -26.73 -5.80 -26.06
N ASN A 16 -26.51 -4.50 -26.24
CA ASN A 16 -25.53 -3.75 -25.45
C ASN A 16 -26.26 -3.11 -24.27
N GLY A 17 -26.49 -3.90 -23.21
CA GLY A 17 -26.77 -3.38 -21.89
C GLY A 17 -25.44 -3.14 -21.19
N VAL A 18 -24.94 -1.91 -21.22
CA VAL A 18 -23.87 -1.49 -20.31
C VAL A 18 -24.56 -1.22 -18.97
N HIS A 19 -24.33 -2.10 -18.00
CA HIS A 19 -24.70 -1.83 -16.61
C HIS A 19 -23.76 -0.77 -16.06
N GLU A 20 -24.23 0.47 -16.00
CA GLU A 20 -23.68 1.51 -15.13
C GLU A 20 -24.16 1.30 -13.69
N SER A 21 -23.32 1.74 -12.76
CA SER A 21 -23.51 1.95 -11.31
C SER A 21 -23.25 0.76 -10.35
N GLY A 22 -22.00 0.70 -9.87
CA GLY A 22 -21.68 0.39 -8.48
C GLY A 22 -21.35 1.70 -7.75
N LYS A 23 -21.99 1.96 -6.61
CA LYS A 23 -21.73 3.14 -5.76
C LYS A 23 -20.56 2.83 -4.81
N GLY A 24 -19.34 2.78 -5.32
CA GLY A 24 -18.12 2.92 -4.53
C GLY A 24 -17.74 4.39 -4.42
N LYS A 25 -17.23 4.85 -3.26
CA LYS A 25 -16.76 6.24 -3.05
C LYS A 25 -15.35 6.46 -3.64
N GLY A 26 -15.07 5.82 -4.77
CA GLY A 26 -13.80 5.90 -5.47
C GLY A 26 -13.83 6.88 -6.63
N ASN A 27 -12.85 7.79 -6.73
CA ASN A 27 -12.78 8.77 -7.82
C ASN A 27 -12.08 8.23 -9.08
N GLY A 28 -11.45 7.05 -9.03
CA GLY A 28 -10.81 6.47 -10.21
C GLY A 28 -11.81 5.86 -11.18
N THR A 29 -11.64 6.16 -12.47
CA THR A 29 -12.49 5.61 -13.53
C THR A 29 -11.66 5.07 -14.69
N VAL A 30 -12.09 3.94 -15.25
CA VAL A 30 -11.51 3.43 -16.50
C VAL A 30 -12.19 4.15 -17.66
N THR A 31 -11.43 5.00 -18.35
CA THR A 31 -11.93 5.75 -19.50
C THR A 31 -11.44 5.12 -20.81
N VAL A 32 -12.39 4.70 -21.65
CA VAL A 32 -12.09 4.25 -23.02
C VAL A 32 -12.17 5.45 -23.95
N MET A 33 -11.02 6.02 -24.31
CA MET A 33 -10.96 7.12 -25.28
C MET A 33 -10.83 6.56 -26.70
N ALA A 34 -11.76 6.97 -27.58
CA ALA A 34 -11.59 6.76 -29.01
C ALA A 34 -10.60 7.80 -29.55
N ALA A 35 -9.34 7.41 -29.75
CA ALA A 35 -8.38 8.28 -30.43
C ALA A 35 -8.89 8.58 -31.85
N ARG A 36 -9.10 9.86 -32.17
CA ARG A 36 -9.32 10.31 -33.55
C ARG A 36 -7.95 10.30 -34.25
N SER A 37 -7.65 9.25 -35.01
CA SER A 37 -6.50 9.27 -35.91
C SER A 37 -6.86 10.08 -37.16
N PHE A 38 -6.04 11.08 -37.49
CA PHE A 38 -5.95 11.58 -38.86
C PHE A 38 -5.12 10.55 -39.63
N GLY A 39 -5.80 9.59 -40.27
CA GLY A 39 -5.16 8.49 -41.02
C GLY A 39 -5.58 7.12 -40.48
N GLU A 40 -6.02 6.27 -41.40
CA GLU A 40 -6.62 4.93 -41.27
C GLU A 40 -6.38 4.15 -39.95
N GLY A 41 -7.49 3.78 -39.29
CA GLY A 41 -7.55 2.80 -38.19
C GLY A 41 -7.83 3.42 -36.81
N ARG A 42 -9.08 3.30 -36.32
CA ARG A 42 -9.42 3.63 -34.92
C ARG A 42 -8.67 2.69 -33.96
N ARG A 43 -7.52 3.11 -33.43
CA ARG A 43 -6.96 2.51 -32.20
C ARG A 43 -7.80 3.00 -31.03
N ARG A 44 -8.51 2.10 -30.35
CA ARG A 44 -9.06 2.40 -29.02
C ARG A 44 -7.88 2.47 -28.06
N SER A 45 -7.68 3.61 -27.40
CA SER A 45 -6.72 3.75 -26.31
C SER A 45 -7.49 3.68 -25.00
N CYS A 46 -7.19 2.65 -24.20
CA CYS A 46 -7.77 2.50 -22.87
C CYS A 46 -6.83 3.16 -21.86
N TRP A 47 -7.39 3.96 -20.97
CA TRP A 47 -6.66 4.62 -19.90
C TRP A 47 -7.34 4.33 -18.57
N TYR A 48 -6.52 4.04 -17.55
CA TYR A 48 -6.92 4.23 -16.18
C TYR A 48 -6.64 5.67 -15.81
N GLU A 49 -7.53 6.25 -15.03
CA GLU A 49 -7.43 7.59 -14.56
C GLU A 49 -7.80 7.67 -13.10
N GLU A 50 -6.94 8.37 -12.36
CA GLU A 50 -7.14 8.70 -10.96
C GLU A 50 -7.09 10.22 -10.78
N GLU A 51 -8.08 10.75 -10.07
CA GLU A 51 -8.05 12.12 -9.56
C GLU A 51 -7.26 12.09 -8.24
N VAL A 52 -5.98 12.45 -8.32
CA VAL A 52 -5.03 12.39 -7.19
C VAL A 52 -5.11 13.65 -6.30
N ASP A 53 -5.66 14.73 -6.84
CA ASP A 53 -6.06 15.97 -6.14
C ASP A 53 -7.24 16.59 -6.92
N ASP A 54 -8.00 17.50 -6.31
CA ASP A 54 -9.27 18.04 -6.85
C ASP A 54 -9.13 18.58 -8.30
N ASP A 55 -7.96 19.12 -8.64
CA ASP A 55 -7.65 19.68 -9.96
C ASP A 55 -6.49 18.95 -10.67
N LEU A 56 -6.12 17.75 -10.21
CA LEU A 56 -5.00 16.97 -10.74
C LEU A 56 -5.38 15.52 -11.05
N ARG A 57 -5.27 15.16 -12.33
CA ARG A 57 -5.48 13.80 -12.82
C ARG A 57 -4.17 13.14 -13.20
N TRP A 58 -4.05 11.87 -12.87
CA TRP A 58 -2.94 11.01 -13.23
C TRP A 58 -3.46 9.83 -14.04
N CYS A 59 -2.89 9.61 -15.23
CA CYS A 59 -3.46 8.69 -16.22
C CYS A 59 -2.44 7.67 -16.69
N PHE A 60 -2.83 6.39 -16.68
CA PHE A 60 -2.00 5.28 -17.16
C PHE A 60 -2.63 4.60 -18.36
N ALA A 61 -1.86 4.48 -19.44
CA ALA A 61 -2.29 3.70 -20.59
C ALA A 61 -2.40 2.23 -20.18
N LEU A 62 -3.51 1.58 -20.54
CA LEU A 62 -3.78 0.19 -20.20
C LEU A 62 -3.36 -0.75 -21.32
N ASN A 63 -2.81 -1.90 -20.94
CA ASN A 63 -2.80 -3.11 -21.76
C ASN A 63 -4.14 -3.82 -21.65
N SER A 64 -4.59 -4.09 -20.41
CA SER A 64 -5.85 -4.78 -20.13
C SER A 64 -6.33 -4.56 -18.68
N ILE A 65 -7.58 -4.95 -18.40
CA ILE A 65 -8.10 -5.14 -17.03
C ILE A 65 -8.01 -6.64 -16.76
N LEU A 66 -7.22 -7.06 -15.79
CA LEU A 66 -6.98 -8.48 -15.53
C LEU A 66 -8.13 -9.09 -14.73
N HIS A 67 -8.46 -8.47 -13.59
CA HIS A 67 -9.46 -8.95 -12.66
C HIS A 67 -10.19 -7.79 -11.98
N THR A 68 -11.44 -8.00 -11.61
CA THR A 68 -12.24 -7.09 -10.79
C THR A 68 -13.00 -7.90 -9.74
N GLY A 69 -13.23 -7.31 -8.58
CA GLY A 69 -14.01 -7.86 -7.47
C GLY A 69 -14.68 -6.73 -6.69
N VAL A 70 -15.59 -7.10 -5.80
CA VAL A 70 -16.28 -6.19 -4.88
C VAL A 70 -16.43 -6.93 -3.56
N SER A 71 -16.06 -6.30 -2.46
CA SER A 71 -16.26 -6.81 -1.09
C SER A 71 -17.37 -6.04 -0.38
N GLU A 72 -17.62 -6.36 0.90
CA GLU A 72 -18.49 -5.53 1.74
C GLU A 72 -17.91 -4.12 1.98
N TYR A 73 -16.58 -3.97 1.86
CA TYR A 73 -15.87 -2.74 2.19
C TYR A 73 -15.55 -1.88 0.96
N GLN A 74 -15.17 -2.49 -0.16
CA GLN A 74 -14.53 -1.78 -1.27
C GLN A 74 -14.61 -2.52 -2.62
N ASP A 75 -14.50 -1.75 -3.71
CA ASP A 75 -14.27 -2.26 -5.06
C ASP A 75 -12.78 -2.61 -5.25
N ILE A 76 -12.47 -3.72 -5.93
CA ILE A 76 -11.10 -4.21 -6.13
C ILE A 76 -10.85 -4.41 -7.63
N ALA A 77 -9.71 -3.96 -8.15
CA ALA A 77 -9.30 -4.28 -9.50
C ALA A 77 -7.79 -4.51 -9.62
N LEU A 78 -7.41 -5.41 -10.53
CA LEU A 78 -6.04 -5.59 -10.97
C LEU A 78 -5.94 -5.19 -12.43
N LEU A 79 -5.18 -4.13 -12.69
CA LEU A 79 -4.99 -3.57 -14.03
C LEU A 79 -3.61 -3.95 -14.55
N ASP A 80 -3.50 -4.22 -15.85
CA ASP A 80 -2.20 -4.30 -16.53
C ASP A 80 -1.95 -2.97 -17.24
N THR A 81 -1.06 -2.17 -16.68
CA THR A 81 -0.71 -0.83 -17.14
C THR A 81 0.61 -0.85 -17.92
N LYS A 82 0.72 -0.02 -18.95
CA LYS A 82 1.96 0.15 -19.72
C LYS A 82 3.13 0.71 -18.91
N PRO A 83 2.96 1.75 -18.08
CA PRO A 83 4.10 2.33 -17.36
C PRO A 83 4.51 1.54 -16.12
N PHE A 84 3.56 0.93 -15.40
CA PHE A 84 3.80 0.39 -14.06
C PHE A 84 3.45 -1.09 -13.88
N GLY A 85 3.21 -1.82 -14.98
CA GLY A 85 2.89 -3.25 -14.93
C GLY A 85 1.54 -3.49 -14.25
N LYS A 86 1.44 -4.57 -13.45
CA LYS A 86 0.23 -4.87 -12.68
C LYS A 86 0.02 -3.85 -11.57
N VAL A 87 -1.17 -3.28 -11.53
CA VAL A 87 -1.56 -2.26 -10.54
C VAL A 87 -2.79 -2.72 -9.79
N LEU A 88 -2.68 -2.80 -8.47
CA LEU A 88 -3.80 -3.03 -7.56
C LEU A 88 -4.52 -1.71 -7.31
N ILE A 89 -5.82 -1.70 -7.59
CA ILE A 89 -6.72 -0.59 -7.35
C ILE A 89 -7.75 -1.03 -6.31
N ILE A 90 -7.98 -0.17 -5.32
CA ILE A 90 -9.03 -0.33 -4.32
C ILE A 90 -9.84 0.95 -4.26
N ASP A 91 -11.17 0.86 -4.38
CA ASP A 91 -12.09 2.01 -4.48
C ASP A 91 -11.57 3.07 -5.46
N GLY A 92 -11.16 2.63 -6.65
CA GLY A 92 -10.64 3.54 -7.69
C GLY A 92 -9.35 4.29 -7.31
N LYS A 93 -8.66 3.91 -6.23
CA LYS A 93 -7.36 4.47 -5.83
C LYS A 93 -6.26 3.45 -5.98
N MET A 94 -5.15 3.86 -6.56
CA MET A 94 -3.96 3.03 -6.67
C MET A 94 -3.42 2.71 -5.27
N GLN A 95 -3.20 1.41 -5.01
CA GLN A 95 -2.60 0.93 -3.76
C GLN A 95 -1.17 0.47 -3.96
N SER A 96 -0.90 -0.23 -5.06
CA SER A 96 0.41 -0.83 -5.32
C SER A 96 0.59 -1.06 -6.81
N ALA A 97 1.82 -0.91 -7.28
CA ALA A 97 2.20 -1.15 -8.67
C ALA A 97 3.45 -2.02 -8.75
N GLU A 98 3.40 -3.06 -9.58
CA GLU A 98 4.44 -4.09 -9.75
C GLU A 98 5.84 -3.51 -9.98
N MET A 99 5.93 -2.37 -10.67
CA MET A 99 7.21 -1.77 -11.04
C MET A 99 7.88 -0.95 -9.93
N ASP A 100 7.17 -0.55 -8.87
CA ASP A 100 7.75 0.32 -7.82
C ASP A 100 7.25 0.08 -6.39
N GLU A 101 6.35 -0.89 -6.16
CA GLU A 101 5.88 -1.25 -4.81
C GLU A 101 7.01 -1.61 -3.86
N PHE A 102 8.12 -2.15 -4.37
CA PHE A 102 9.31 -2.45 -3.56
C PHE A 102 9.85 -1.21 -2.85
N ILE A 103 9.73 -0.01 -3.44
CA ILE A 103 10.17 1.23 -2.80
C ILE A 103 9.34 1.49 -1.54
N TYR A 104 8.01 1.32 -1.64
CA TYR A 104 7.10 1.50 -0.54
C TYR A 104 7.32 0.46 0.56
N HIS A 105 7.32 -0.83 0.20
CA HIS A 105 7.39 -1.91 1.17
C HIS A 105 8.77 -2.03 1.82
N GLU A 106 9.87 -1.81 1.09
CA GLU A 106 11.21 -1.76 1.69
C GLU A 106 11.33 -0.61 2.68
N SER A 107 10.76 0.56 2.35
CA SER A 107 10.77 1.75 3.21
C SER A 107 9.87 1.59 4.43
N LEU A 108 8.71 0.94 4.30
CA LEU A 108 7.80 0.68 5.43
C LEU A 108 8.41 -0.31 6.42
N VAL A 109 9.04 -1.38 5.92
CA VAL A 109 9.39 -2.55 6.75
C VAL A 109 10.81 -2.48 7.30
N HIS A 110 11.83 -2.35 6.45
CA HIS A 110 13.20 -2.65 6.87
C HIS A 110 13.75 -1.66 7.90
N PRO A 111 13.50 -0.34 7.84
CA PRO A 111 14.01 0.59 8.84
C PRO A 111 13.65 0.17 10.27
N ALA A 112 12.40 -0.21 10.53
CA ALA A 112 11.95 -0.61 11.86
C ALA A 112 12.65 -1.89 12.34
N LEU A 113 12.69 -2.92 11.50
CA LEU A 113 13.31 -4.21 11.86
C LEU A 113 14.83 -4.12 11.99
N LEU A 114 15.51 -3.27 11.21
CA LEU A 114 16.95 -3.07 11.30
C LEU A 114 17.34 -2.33 12.60
N HIS A 115 16.55 -1.33 13.00
CA HIS A 115 16.75 -0.61 14.26
C HIS A 115 16.45 -1.47 15.49
N HIS A 116 15.55 -2.46 15.38
CA HIS A 116 15.36 -3.42 16.45
C HIS A 116 16.63 -4.29 16.65
N PRO A 117 17.08 -4.53 17.90
CA PRO A 117 18.31 -5.30 18.13
C PRO A 117 18.22 -6.74 17.61
N ASN A 118 17.07 -7.40 17.70
CA ASN A 118 16.85 -8.76 17.21
C ASN A 118 15.34 -9.08 17.06
N PRO A 119 14.64 -8.57 16.04
CA PRO A 119 13.19 -8.72 15.93
C PRO A 119 12.82 -10.19 15.65
N LYS A 120 11.89 -10.73 16.44
CA LYS A 120 11.37 -12.10 16.33
C LYS A 120 9.92 -12.15 15.88
N SER A 121 9.14 -11.17 16.30
CA SER A 121 7.70 -11.13 16.09
C SER A 121 7.27 -9.79 15.50
N ALA A 122 6.36 -9.84 14.52
CA ALA A 122 5.76 -8.66 13.92
C ALA A 122 4.23 -8.78 13.85
N PHE A 123 3.52 -7.65 14.01
CA PHE A 123 2.08 -7.53 13.76
C PHE A 123 1.85 -6.45 12.69
N ILE A 124 1.11 -6.79 11.65
CA ILE A 124 0.70 -5.87 10.57
C ILE A 124 -0.76 -5.53 10.79
N MET A 125 -1.07 -4.24 10.87
CA MET A 125 -2.42 -3.71 10.78
C MET A 125 -2.68 -3.40 9.30
N GLY A 126 -3.60 -4.13 8.67
CA GLY A 126 -3.81 -4.10 7.22
C GLY A 126 -2.81 -4.97 6.46
N GLY A 127 -2.34 -4.48 5.32
CA GLY A 127 -1.35 -5.15 4.47
C GLY A 127 -1.88 -6.36 3.68
N GLY A 128 -3.20 -6.46 3.46
CA GLY A 128 -3.85 -7.58 2.76
C GLY A 128 -3.30 -7.91 1.37
N GLU A 129 -2.53 -7.01 0.74
CA GLU A 129 -1.73 -7.27 -0.46
C GLU A 129 -0.70 -8.41 -0.27
N GLY A 130 -0.12 -8.50 0.92
CA GLY A 130 0.93 -9.46 1.29
C GLY A 130 2.36 -9.00 1.06
N SER A 131 2.59 -7.86 0.40
CA SER A 131 3.94 -7.32 0.11
C SER A 131 4.67 -6.87 1.39
N THR A 132 3.95 -6.26 2.35
CA THR A 132 4.50 -5.98 3.69
C THR A 132 4.94 -7.28 4.40
N ALA A 133 4.12 -8.34 4.35
CA ALA A 133 4.49 -9.62 4.93
C ALA A 133 5.71 -10.25 4.23
N ARG A 134 5.78 -10.13 2.90
CA ARG A 134 6.93 -10.59 2.09
C ARG A 134 8.23 -9.96 2.58
N GLU A 135 8.29 -8.64 2.74
CA GLU A 135 9.51 -7.96 3.19
C GLU A 135 9.89 -8.30 4.64
N ILE A 136 8.92 -8.48 5.54
CA ILE A 136 9.18 -8.90 6.92
C ILE A 136 9.79 -10.31 6.93
N LEU A 137 9.24 -11.23 6.14
CA LEU A 137 9.66 -12.63 6.11
C LEU A 137 11.08 -12.81 5.56
N ARG A 138 11.62 -11.84 4.83
CA ARG A 138 13.04 -11.83 4.44
C ARG A 138 13.99 -11.68 5.62
N HIS A 139 13.53 -11.17 6.77
CA HIS A 139 14.37 -11.09 7.96
C HIS A 139 14.50 -12.46 8.62
N ILE A 140 15.70 -13.04 8.58
CA ILE A 140 15.99 -14.39 9.10
C ILE A 140 15.70 -14.53 10.60
N SER A 141 15.72 -13.41 11.33
CA SER A 141 15.47 -13.41 12.77
C SER A 141 13.99 -13.55 13.11
N VAL A 142 13.08 -13.16 12.20
CA VAL A 142 11.64 -13.16 12.42
C VAL A 142 11.10 -14.58 12.27
N ASN A 143 10.40 -15.05 13.29
CA ASN A 143 9.80 -16.39 13.33
C ASN A 143 8.27 -16.36 13.36
N LYS A 144 7.65 -15.19 13.58
CA LYS A 144 6.20 -15.01 13.55
C LYS A 144 5.83 -13.64 12.98
N VAL A 145 4.91 -13.64 12.02
CA VAL A 145 4.27 -12.47 11.45
C VAL A 145 2.78 -12.67 11.57
N VAL A 146 2.08 -11.77 12.28
CA VAL A 146 0.62 -11.74 12.28
C VAL A 146 0.19 -10.65 11.31
N MET A 147 -0.61 -11.00 10.30
CA MET A 147 -1.21 -10.03 9.39
C MET A 147 -2.70 -9.94 9.69
N CYS A 148 -3.16 -8.79 10.14
CA CYS A 148 -4.56 -8.55 10.50
C CYS A 148 -5.18 -7.57 9.52
N ASP A 149 -5.95 -8.09 8.57
CA ASP A 149 -6.71 -7.28 7.62
C ASP A 149 -8.21 -7.44 7.89
N ILE A 150 -8.99 -6.40 7.63
CA ILE A 150 -10.43 -6.43 7.87
C ILE A 150 -11.20 -7.07 6.71
N ASP A 151 -10.61 -7.08 5.50
CA ASP A 151 -11.28 -7.48 4.27
C ASP A 151 -10.71 -8.80 3.71
N GLU A 152 -11.41 -9.90 4.00
CA GLU A 152 -11.06 -11.24 3.49
C GLU A 152 -11.01 -11.31 1.96
N GLU A 153 -11.90 -10.58 1.26
CA GLU A 153 -11.96 -10.62 -0.20
C GLU A 153 -10.73 -9.95 -0.82
N VAL A 154 -10.22 -8.86 -0.22
CA VAL A 154 -8.94 -8.25 -0.65
C VAL A 154 -7.79 -9.23 -0.48
N VAL A 155 -7.72 -9.91 0.67
CA VAL A 155 -6.66 -10.88 0.95
C VAL A 155 -6.72 -12.05 -0.04
N ASP A 156 -7.90 -12.63 -0.25
CA ASP A 156 -8.10 -13.75 -1.18
C ASP A 156 -7.87 -13.34 -2.64
N PHE A 157 -8.22 -12.11 -3.01
CA PHE A 157 -7.91 -11.56 -4.32
C PHE A 157 -6.40 -11.44 -4.53
N CYS A 158 -5.69 -10.81 -3.59
CA CYS A 158 -4.24 -10.60 -3.68
C CYS A 158 -3.49 -11.93 -3.65
N LYS A 159 -3.87 -12.85 -2.77
CA LYS A 159 -3.28 -14.20 -2.69
C LYS A 159 -3.43 -14.99 -3.99
N ARG A 160 -4.54 -14.81 -4.73
CA ARG A 160 -4.77 -15.47 -6.03
C ARG A 160 -4.01 -14.82 -7.19
N HIS A 161 -3.90 -13.49 -7.19
CA HIS A 161 -3.50 -12.75 -8.39
C HIS A 161 -2.12 -12.08 -8.30
N LEU A 162 -1.61 -11.78 -7.11
CA LEU A 162 -0.29 -11.18 -6.88
C LEU A 162 0.75 -12.27 -6.61
N VAL A 163 1.20 -12.91 -7.69
CA VAL A 163 2.14 -14.05 -7.64
C VAL A 163 3.45 -13.74 -6.93
N ALA A 164 3.88 -12.47 -6.88
CA ALA A 164 5.07 -12.03 -6.14
C ALA A 164 4.98 -12.31 -4.63
N ASN A 165 3.77 -12.40 -4.09
CA ASN A 165 3.52 -12.62 -2.66
C ASN A 165 3.11 -14.06 -2.31
N ALA A 166 3.09 -14.97 -3.30
CA ALA A 166 2.64 -16.35 -3.08
C ALA A 166 3.47 -17.11 -2.03
N GLU A 167 4.79 -16.88 -2.00
CA GLU A 167 5.68 -17.47 -0.98
C GLU A 167 5.40 -16.91 0.41
N ALA A 168 5.14 -15.60 0.51
CA ALA A 168 4.79 -14.95 1.78
C ALA A 168 3.49 -15.53 2.35
N PHE A 169 2.44 -15.64 1.52
CA PHE A 169 1.14 -16.21 1.90
C PHE A 169 1.17 -17.70 2.25
N SER A 170 2.19 -18.43 1.79
CA SER A 170 2.38 -19.86 2.09
C SER A 170 3.40 -20.12 3.21
N SER A 171 4.02 -19.06 3.75
CA SER A 171 4.99 -19.18 4.82
C SER A 171 4.34 -19.69 6.11
N THR A 172 4.94 -20.70 6.73
CA THR A 172 4.50 -21.21 8.06
C THR A 172 4.72 -20.20 9.18
N ARG A 173 5.47 -19.12 8.92
CA ARG A 173 5.71 -18.01 9.85
C ARG A 173 4.59 -16.95 9.79
N LEU A 174 3.74 -16.97 8.77
CA LEU A 174 2.63 -16.03 8.60
C LEU A 174 1.35 -16.58 9.24
N ASP A 175 0.79 -15.82 10.16
CA ASP A 175 -0.52 -16.03 10.79
C ASP A 175 -1.48 -14.96 10.26
N LEU A 176 -2.37 -15.37 9.34
CA LEU A 176 -3.35 -14.48 8.73
C LEU A 176 -4.61 -14.43 9.60
N VAL A 177 -5.03 -13.22 9.95
CA VAL A 177 -6.21 -12.94 10.77
C VAL A 177 -7.12 -11.99 9.99
N ILE A 178 -8.39 -12.37 9.83
CA ILE A 178 -9.42 -11.49 9.28
C ILE A 178 -10.16 -10.84 10.45
N ASN A 179 -9.81 -9.60 10.79
CA ASN A 179 -10.42 -8.86 11.90
C ASN A 179 -10.09 -7.36 11.83
N ASP A 180 -10.83 -6.55 12.60
CA ASP A 180 -10.42 -5.17 12.90
C ASP A 180 -9.13 -5.18 13.73
N ALA A 181 -8.09 -4.50 13.22
CA ALA A 181 -6.76 -4.52 13.83
C ALA A 181 -6.73 -3.97 15.26
N ARG A 182 -7.62 -3.02 15.60
CA ARG A 182 -7.75 -2.53 16.96
C ARG A 182 -8.34 -3.58 17.89
N ALA A 183 -9.47 -4.17 17.52
CA ALA A 183 -10.11 -5.23 18.29
C ALA A 183 -9.16 -6.42 18.49
N GLU A 184 -8.43 -6.79 17.43
CA GLU A 184 -7.44 -7.86 17.47
C GLU A 184 -6.31 -7.57 18.47
N LEU A 185 -5.68 -6.39 18.38
CA LEU A 185 -4.63 -5.99 19.33
C LEU A 185 -5.16 -5.88 20.76
N GLU A 186 -6.35 -5.30 20.98
CA GLU A 186 -6.97 -5.16 22.31
C GLU A 186 -7.20 -6.54 22.96
N SER A 187 -7.70 -7.52 22.21
CA SER A 187 -8.00 -8.87 22.70
C SER A 187 -6.77 -9.74 22.98
N ARG A 188 -5.65 -9.51 22.26
CA ARG A 188 -4.43 -10.31 22.41
C ARG A 188 -3.73 -10.05 23.74
N ARG A 189 -3.11 -11.08 24.31
CA ARG A 189 -2.14 -10.90 25.42
C ARG A 189 -0.69 -10.81 24.95
N GLU A 190 -0.45 -11.23 23.71
CA GLU A 190 0.85 -11.22 23.06
C GLU A 190 1.34 -9.79 22.81
N CYS A 191 2.65 -9.59 22.95
CA CYS A 191 3.34 -8.38 22.54
C CYS A 191 4.25 -8.72 21.35
N PHE A 192 4.54 -7.71 20.54
CA PHE A 192 5.34 -7.83 19.32
C PHE A 192 6.59 -6.95 19.39
N ASP A 193 7.68 -7.42 18.79
CA ASP A 193 8.90 -6.62 18.67
C ASP A 193 8.70 -5.44 17.71
N VAL A 194 7.92 -5.64 16.65
CA VAL A 194 7.55 -4.59 15.70
C VAL A 194 6.05 -4.63 15.41
N ILE A 195 5.39 -3.48 15.44
CA ILE A 195 4.02 -3.32 14.93
C ILE A 195 4.07 -2.37 13.72
N ILE A 196 3.43 -2.75 12.63
CA ILE A 196 3.44 -2.04 11.34
C ILE A 196 2.01 -1.63 11.00
N GLY A 197 1.79 -0.34 10.77
CA GLY A 197 0.56 0.21 10.22
C GLY A 197 0.65 0.34 8.70
N ASP A 198 -0.02 -0.55 7.99
CA ASP A 198 -0.13 -0.56 6.52
C ASP A 198 -1.60 -0.40 6.14
N LEU A 199 -2.13 0.78 6.49
CA LEU A 199 -3.54 1.12 6.44
C LEU A 199 -3.74 2.29 5.48
N ALA A 200 -4.97 2.46 4.99
CA ALA A 200 -5.34 3.66 4.25
C ALA A 200 -5.21 4.94 5.11
N ASP A 201 -5.04 6.08 4.44
CA ASP A 201 -4.89 7.38 5.10
C ASP A 201 -6.06 7.71 6.04
N PRO A 202 -5.82 8.40 7.18
CA PRO A 202 -6.84 8.73 8.16
C PRO A 202 -7.75 9.88 7.69
N ILE A 203 -8.76 9.54 6.88
CA ILE A 203 -9.84 10.47 6.51
C ILE A 203 -10.89 10.48 7.63
N GLU A 204 -11.32 11.68 8.06
CA GLU A 204 -12.33 11.81 9.11
C GLU A 204 -13.62 11.04 8.77
N GLY A 205 -14.07 10.18 9.69
CA GLY A 205 -15.22 9.29 9.48
C GLY A 205 -14.94 8.03 8.67
N GLY A 206 -13.71 7.85 8.16
CA GLY A 206 -13.26 6.62 7.51
C GLY A 206 -12.92 5.50 8.51
N PRO A 207 -12.87 4.24 8.06
CA PRO A 207 -12.65 3.07 8.94
C PRO A 207 -11.27 3.10 9.61
N CYS A 208 -10.25 3.62 8.93
CA CYS A 208 -8.88 3.67 9.45
C CYS A 208 -8.65 4.82 10.44
N TYR A 209 -9.50 5.85 10.50
CA TYR A 209 -9.24 7.06 11.30
C TYR A 209 -8.95 6.75 12.77
N GLN A 210 -9.69 5.81 13.36
CA GLN A 210 -9.53 5.45 14.78
C GLN A 210 -8.15 4.84 15.09
N LEU A 211 -7.50 4.25 14.08
CA LEU A 211 -6.18 3.61 14.15
C LEU A 211 -5.02 4.62 14.07
N TYR A 212 -5.32 5.92 13.90
CA TYR A 212 -4.33 7.01 13.88
C TYR A 212 -4.47 7.98 15.05
N THR A 213 -5.30 7.66 16.05
CA THR A 213 -5.53 8.54 17.19
C THR A 213 -4.46 8.39 18.28
N LYS A 214 -4.17 9.47 19.02
CA LYS A 214 -3.31 9.42 20.21
C LYS A 214 -3.74 8.32 21.17
N SER A 215 -5.04 8.20 21.43
CA SER A 215 -5.59 7.20 22.36
C SER A 215 -5.32 5.78 21.88
N PHE A 216 -5.45 5.50 20.58
CA PHE A 216 -5.15 4.18 20.03
C PHE A 216 -3.66 3.85 20.20
N TYR A 217 -2.76 4.76 19.84
CA TYR A 217 -1.34 4.54 20.03
C TYR A 217 -0.96 4.35 21.50
N GLU A 218 -1.47 5.18 22.40
CA GLU A 218 -1.12 5.16 23.83
C GLU A 218 -1.71 3.96 24.58
N ARG A 219 -2.96 3.57 24.26
CA ARG A 219 -3.70 2.54 25.02
C ARG A 219 -3.73 1.17 24.36
N VAL A 220 -3.49 1.08 23.06
CA VAL A 220 -3.56 -0.18 22.31
C VAL A 220 -2.20 -0.55 21.74
N VAL A 221 -1.60 0.26 20.86
CA VAL A 221 -0.34 -0.12 20.20
C VAL A 221 0.82 -0.22 21.20
N LYS A 222 1.05 0.85 21.98
CA LYS A 222 2.20 0.93 22.87
C LYS A 222 2.25 -0.21 23.93
N PRO A 223 1.13 -0.59 24.59
CA PRO A 223 1.12 -1.74 25.49
C PRO A 223 1.36 -3.11 24.82
N LYS A 224 1.21 -3.21 23.50
CA LYS A 224 1.43 -4.45 22.73
C LYS A 224 2.80 -4.49 22.08
N LEU A 225 3.66 -3.50 22.33
CA LEU A 225 5.07 -3.56 21.98
C LEU A 225 5.87 -4.24 23.09
N CYS A 226 6.79 -5.13 22.72
CA CYS A 226 7.80 -5.66 23.62
C CYS A 226 8.70 -4.53 24.18
N GLN A 227 9.47 -4.84 25.23
CA GLN A 227 10.52 -3.93 25.70
C GLN A 227 11.49 -3.62 24.55
N GLY A 228 11.61 -2.35 24.17
CA GLY A 228 12.43 -1.94 23.03
C GLY A 228 11.75 -2.11 21.67
N GLY A 229 10.46 -2.44 21.66
CA GLY A 229 9.67 -2.58 20.45
C GLY A 229 9.53 -1.27 19.68
N ILE A 230 9.28 -1.40 18.38
CA ILE A 230 9.20 -0.30 17.43
C ILE A 230 7.84 -0.34 16.76
N PHE A 231 7.17 0.80 16.71
CA PHE A 231 6.04 1.03 15.83
C PHE A 231 6.50 1.73 14.56
N VAL A 232 5.94 1.37 13.41
CA VAL A 232 6.07 2.12 12.16
C VAL A 232 4.74 2.17 11.45
N THR A 233 4.44 3.27 10.78
CA THR A 233 3.22 3.39 9.97
C THR A 233 3.54 4.12 8.68
N GLN A 234 2.86 3.72 7.61
CA GLN A 234 2.65 4.59 6.47
C GLN A 234 1.92 5.86 6.96
N ALA A 235 2.35 7.01 6.45
CA ALA A 235 1.92 8.31 6.95
C ALA A 235 1.51 9.27 5.81
N GLY A 236 1.06 8.71 4.68
CA GLY A 236 0.49 9.43 3.56
C GLY A 236 1.47 10.30 2.78
N PRO A 237 0.95 11.23 1.97
CA PRO A 237 1.75 12.16 1.19
C PRO A 237 2.70 13.00 2.06
N ALA A 238 3.96 13.09 1.65
CA ALA A 238 5.04 13.81 2.31
C ALA A 238 5.75 14.81 1.37
N GLY A 239 5.09 15.15 0.25
CA GLY A 239 5.55 16.20 -0.66
C GLY A 239 5.61 17.58 0.00
N VAL A 240 6.32 18.51 -0.65
CA VAL A 240 6.58 19.86 -0.11
C VAL A 240 5.29 20.60 0.29
N LEU A 241 4.17 20.32 -0.37
CA LEU A 241 2.86 20.89 -0.05
C LEU A 241 1.93 19.87 0.62
N SER A 242 1.89 18.64 0.11
CA SER A 242 0.98 17.58 0.54
C SER A 242 1.26 17.01 1.94
N HIS A 243 2.47 17.19 2.49
CA HIS A 243 2.81 16.76 3.87
C HIS A 243 1.90 17.31 4.98
N THR A 244 1.17 18.39 4.70
CA THR A 244 0.21 18.99 5.64
C THR A 244 -1.14 18.28 5.68
N GLN A 245 -1.42 17.37 4.73
CA GLN A 245 -2.67 16.62 4.68
C GLN A 245 -2.77 15.64 5.86
N VAL A 246 -1.79 14.73 6.00
CA VAL A 246 -1.79 13.73 7.08
C VAL A 246 -0.41 13.49 7.71
N PHE A 247 0.68 13.56 6.95
CA PHE A 247 2.04 13.20 7.43
C PHE A 247 2.47 13.96 8.68
N SER A 248 2.34 15.30 8.67
CA SER A 248 2.65 16.16 9.82
C SER A 248 1.77 15.85 11.04
N CYS A 249 0.47 15.62 10.84
CA CYS A 249 -0.48 15.25 11.88
C CYS A 249 -0.14 13.90 12.53
N ILE A 250 0.19 12.89 11.72
CA ILE A 250 0.57 11.55 12.19
C ILE A 250 1.87 11.62 12.98
N TYR A 251 2.89 12.30 12.44
CA TYR A 251 4.15 12.55 13.14
C TYR A 251 3.93 13.22 14.51
N ASN A 252 3.15 14.31 14.54
CA ASN A 252 2.90 15.03 15.78
C ASN A 252 2.10 14.19 16.78
N THR A 253 1.13 13.40 16.32
CA THR A 253 0.35 12.50 17.18
C THR A 253 1.24 11.46 17.85
N LEU A 254 2.15 10.84 17.10
CA LEU A 254 3.11 9.87 17.65
C LEU A 254 4.10 10.50 18.64
N ARG A 255 4.52 11.74 18.42
CA ARG A 255 5.39 12.48 19.37
C ARG A 255 4.76 12.70 20.74
N HIS A 256 3.44 12.70 20.82
CA HIS A 256 2.73 12.82 22.09
C HIS A 256 2.61 11.48 22.85
N VAL A 257 3.09 10.38 22.27
CA VAL A 257 2.96 9.01 22.83
C VAL A 257 4.31 8.33 23.03
N PHE A 258 5.26 8.51 22.10
CA PHE A 258 6.57 7.86 22.12
C PHE A 258 7.70 8.85 22.36
N LYS A 259 8.76 8.39 23.04
CA LYS A 259 9.91 9.23 23.37
C LYS A 259 10.75 9.61 22.14
N TYR A 260 10.90 8.70 21.19
CA TYR A 260 11.67 8.90 19.97
C TYR A 260 10.78 8.63 18.76
N VAL A 261 10.70 9.61 17.85
CA VAL A 261 9.87 9.54 16.65
C VAL A 261 10.69 10.07 15.47
N VAL A 262 10.84 9.24 14.43
CA VAL A 262 11.65 9.53 13.25
C VAL A 262 10.74 9.47 12.01
N PRO A 263 10.42 10.63 11.42
CA PRO A 263 9.75 10.70 10.14
C PRO A 263 10.78 10.57 9.01
N TYR A 264 10.41 9.89 7.93
CA TYR A 264 11.22 9.74 6.73
C TYR A 264 10.32 9.59 5.52
N SER A 265 10.87 9.82 4.33
CA SER A 265 10.09 9.86 3.10
C SER A 265 10.89 9.47 1.86
N ALA A 266 10.21 8.93 0.85
CA ALA A 266 10.77 8.55 -0.43
C ALA A 266 9.77 8.86 -1.56
N HIS A 267 10.26 9.07 -2.78
CA HIS A 267 9.38 9.25 -3.93
C HIS A 267 8.87 7.89 -4.43
N ILE A 268 7.55 7.77 -4.59
CA ILE A 268 6.90 6.63 -5.23
C ILE A 268 6.39 7.09 -6.60
N PRO A 269 7.03 6.68 -7.71
CA PRO A 269 6.69 7.18 -9.05
C PRO A 269 5.22 6.99 -9.44
N SER A 270 4.65 5.84 -9.15
CA SER A 270 3.26 5.49 -9.46
C SER A 270 2.26 6.38 -8.72
N PHE A 271 2.58 6.82 -7.51
CA PHE A 271 1.75 7.72 -6.69
C PHE A 271 1.89 9.20 -7.08
N ALA A 272 2.81 9.53 -7.99
CA ALA A 272 3.11 10.91 -8.41
C ALA A 272 3.51 11.88 -7.28
N ASP A 273 3.90 11.37 -6.10
CA ASP A 273 4.31 12.19 -4.96
C ASP A 273 5.43 11.52 -4.13
N THR A 274 5.97 12.28 -3.19
CA THR A 274 6.76 11.74 -2.08
C THR A 274 5.81 11.13 -1.05
N TRP A 275 6.07 9.90 -0.64
CA TRP A 275 5.33 9.22 0.41
C TRP A 275 6.11 9.20 1.73
N GLY A 276 5.38 9.26 2.84
CA GLY A 276 5.94 9.37 4.18
C GLY A 276 5.71 8.13 5.04
N TRP A 277 6.65 7.89 5.94
CA TRP A 277 6.52 6.92 7.03
C TRP A 277 7.01 7.53 8.33
N VAL A 278 6.52 7.01 9.46
CA VAL A 278 6.96 7.46 10.78
C VAL A 278 7.25 6.24 11.65
N MET A 279 8.51 6.13 12.09
CA MET A 279 8.93 5.18 13.14
C MET A 279 8.80 5.82 14.52
N ALA A 280 8.40 5.04 15.52
CA ALA A 280 8.25 5.47 16.89
C ALA A 280 8.68 4.38 17.89
N SER A 281 9.41 4.77 18.93
CA SER A 281 9.81 3.88 20.03
C SER A 281 10.11 4.67 21.30
N ASP A 282 10.17 3.98 22.44
CA ASP A 282 10.72 4.53 23.68
C ASP A 282 12.24 4.32 23.80
N GLN A 283 12.86 3.64 22.83
CA GLN A 283 14.32 3.51 22.67
C GLN A 283 14.83 4.41 21.53
N PRO A 284 16.05 4.93 21.63
CA PRO A 284 16.60 5.82 20.61
C PRO A 284 16.97 5.06 19.33
N PHE A 285 16.78 5.72 18.19
CA PHE A 285 17.26 5.25 16.89
C PHE A 285 18.67 5.81 16.65
N THR A 286 19.70 4.98 16.75
CA THR A 286 21.12 5.44 16.76
C THR A 286 22.01 4.80 15.70
N LEU A 287 21.45 4.04 14.76
CA LEU A 287 22.26 3.34 13.77
C LEU A 287 22.88 4.32 12.76
N SER A 288 24.17 4.13 12.50
CA SER A 288 24.87 4.74 11.39
C SER A 288 24.57 4.02 10.07
N CYS A 289 24.90 4.69 8.95
CA CYS A 289 24.81 4.13 7.61
C CYS A 289 25.50 2.76 7.50
N ASP A 290 26.72 2.62 8.04
CA ASP A 290 27.50 1.38 7.96
C ASP A 290 26.91 0.25 8.82
N GLU A 291 26.31 0.59 9.97
CA GLU A 291 25.62 -0.38 10.82
C GLU A 291 24.32 -0.88 10.16
N ILE A 292 23.58 0.00 9.48
CA ILE A 292 22.40 -0.37 8.68
C ILE A 292 22.84 -1.34 7.57
N ASN A 293 23.85 -0.97 6.79
CA ASN A 293 24.39 -1.80 5.70
C ASN A 293 24.88 -3.17 6.21
N SER A 294 25.54 -3.19 7.37
CA SER A 294 25.99 -4.44 8.00
C SER A 294 24.82 -5.31 8.45
N LYS A 295 23.78 -4.72 9.04
CA LYS A 295 22.57 -5.44 9.45
C LYS A 295 21.76 -5.97 8.27
N ILE A 296 21.66 -5.23 7.16
CA ILE A 296 21.02 -5.71 5.92
C ILE A 296 21.71 -7.01 5.47
N LYS A 297 23.03 -6.98 5.31
CA LYS A 297 23.83 -8.16 4.91
C LYS A 297 23.70 -9.35 5.85
N GLN A 298 23.51 -9.10 7.15
CA GLN A 298 23.46 -10.14 8.17
C GLN A 298 22.06 -10.73 8.37
N ARG A 299 21.00 -9.98 8.07
CA ARG A 299 19.65 -10.30 8.54
C ARG A 299 18.64 -10.51 7.43
N ILE A 300 18.87 -9.97 6.24
CA ILE A 300 17.90 -9.98 5.15
C ILE A 300 18.34 -10.98 4.09
N GLU A 301 17.43 -11.88 3.71
CA GLU A 301 17.61 -12.80 2.59
C GLU A 301 17.41 -12.07 1.26
N GLY A 302 18.32 -12.31 0.32
CA GLY A 302 18.36 -11.63 -0.98
C GLY A 302 18.90 -10.20 -0.89
N GLU A 303 18.84 -9.48 -2.01
CA GLU A 303 19.26 -8.08 -2.11
C GLU A 303 18.05 -7.15 -2.04
N LEU A 304 18.23 -6.00 -1.38
CA LEU A 304 17.24 -4.91 -1.41
C LEU A 304 17.41 -4.14 -2.72
N LEU A 305 16.29 -3.75 -3.34
CA LEU A 305 16.26 -3.04 -4.61
C LEU A 305 16.31 -1.53 -4.43
N TYR A 306 15.83 -1.01 -3.30
CA TYR A 306 15.75 0.42 -3.01
C TYR A 306 16.64 0.84 -1.83
N LEU A 307 16.52 0.11 -0.72
CA LEU A 307 17.02 0.58 0.57
C LEU A 307 18.46 0.10 0.85
N ASP A 308 19.35 1.05 1.08
CA ASP A 308 20.60 0.85 1.79
C ASP A 308 20.72 1.86 2.95
N GLY A 309 21.84 1.82 3.68
CA GLY A 309 22.10 2.74 4.78
C GLY A 309 22.11 4.20 4.34
N GLN A 310 22.67 4.52 3.17
CA GLN A 310 22.70 5.89 2.65
C GLN A 310 21.29 6.36 2.29
N THR A 311 20.51 5.51 1.62
CA THR A 311 19.12 5.79 1.24
C THR A 311 18.28 6.06 2.48
N PHE A 312 18.37 5.25 3.53
CA PHE A 312 17.60 5.50 4.76
C PHE A 312 18.00 6.81 5.45
N ILE A 313 19.31 7.07 5.59
CA ILE A 313 19.78 8.32 6.20
C ILE A 313 19.30 9.52 5.39
N ALA A 314 19.39 9.47 4.06
CA ALA A 314 18.88 10.53 3.19
C ALA A 314 17.35 10.71 3.33
N ALA A 315 16.58 9.62 3.35
CA ALA A 315 15.13 9.64 3.51
C ALA A 315 14.68 10.29 4.82
N SER A 316 15.47 10.17 5.89
CA SER A 316 15.21 10.79 7.19
C SER A 316 15.59 12.28 7.27
N ILE A 317 16.31 12.81 6.28
CA ILE A 317 16.69 14.23 6.20
C ILE A 317 15.63 14.98 5.39
N LEU A 318 14.55 15.37 6.08
CA LEU A 318 13.46 16.11 5.45
C LEU A 318 13.85 17.54 5.07
N ASN A 319 13.22 18.07 4.02
CA ASN A 319 13.45 19.45 3.58
C ASN A 319 13.01 20.48 4.65
N LYS A 320 13.47 21.72 4.52
CA LYS A 320 13.25 22.78 5.52
C LYS A 320 11.76 23.08 5.76
N SER A 321 10.93 23.02 4.73
CA SER A 321 9.50 23.32 4.84
C SER A 321 8.80 22.22 5.63
N VAL A 322 9.02 20.96 5.25
CA VAL A 322 8.42 19.79 5.93
C VAL A 322 8.90 19.67 7.38
N ARG A 323 10.19 19.93 7.68
CA ARG A 323 10.70 19.89 9.06
C ARG A 323 10.12 20.95 10.00
N LYS A 324 9.56 22.03 9.45
CA LYS A 324 9.05 23.16 10.23
C LYS A 324 7.54 23.12 10.44
N ALA A 325 6.84 22.30 9.65
CA ALA A 325 5.40 22.09 9.77
C ALA A 325 5.03 21.30 11.04
#